data_AF-A0A0E0I818-F1
#
_entry.id   AF-A0A0E0I818-F1
#
_cell.length_a   1.000
_cell.length_b   1.000
_cell.length_c   1.000
_cell.angle_alpha   90.00
_cell.angle_beta   90.00
_cell.angle_gamma   90.00
#
_symmetry.space_group_name_H-M   'P 1'
#
loop_
_entity.id
_entity.type
_entity.pdbx_description
1 polymer ?
#
loop_
_entity_poly.entity_id
_entity_poly.type
_entity_poly.pdbx_seq_one_letter_code
_entity_poly.pdbx_strand_id
1 'polypeptide(L)'
;MDALPAPSPEKTTTRDWSELPVDALSVVFAKLGAVEVLMGAGLVCRPWLDATKLPHLWRCVDIAAMKKKRAVLCVMADEAVKRADGQLEAFMAGAFVTNKLLKHVGDSSPTLKRLWLESCSLVTSNGLAQMIAMAPLLEELVLSYCRKVRGGGGGGGGVYAAVAEACPRLRRLEIRRYPAWRDDDGGGDHHRRRPLGIAAMRELRHLTLVGVAGAGDDELAAIVDGGCPHLEVLHVSECPGLAAVDVAALRAKCGGVKCGGFTPASRPPMTTSRRLRRRKSGDRLATAGPTGSTTGQIGPPENLNEG
;
A
#
# COMPACT_ATOMS: atom_id res chain seq x y z
N MET A 1 62.35 13.28 -54.30
CA MET A 1 61.01 12.81 -53.91
C MET A 1 61.13 12.41 -52.44
N ASP A 2 61.06 13.39 -51.55
CA ASP A 2 61.11 13.14 -50.12
C ASP A 2 59.69 12.81 -49.64
N ALA A 3 59.53 11.59 -49.13
CA ALA A 3 58.27 11.11 -48.60
C ALA A 3 57.95 11.87 -47.30
N LEU A 4 56.78 12.50 -47.26
CA LEU A 4 56.24 13.11 -46.05
C LEU A 4 56.11 12.05 -44.94
N PRO A 5 56.51 12.35 -43.70
CA PRO A 5 56.38 11.40 -42.59
C PRO A 5 54.89 11.17 -42.29
N ALA A 6 54.51 9.90 -42.14
CA ALA A 6 53.15 9.52 -41.81
C ALA A 6 52.69 10.17 -40.49
N PRO A 7 51.44 10.66 -40.40
CA PRO A 7 50.93 11.24 -39.16
C PRO A 7 50.97 10.21 -38.04
N SER A 8 51.55 10.59 -36.91
CA SER A 8 51.61 9.76 -35.71
C SER A 8 50.18 9.49 -35.23
N PRO A 9 49.85 8.28 -34.75
CA PRO A 9 48.52 8.00 -34.24
C PRO A 9 48.26 8.89 -33.02
N GLU A 10 47.30 9.80 -33.15
CA GLU A 10 46.77 10.56 -32.02
C GLU A 10 46.31 9.56 -30.96
N LYS A 11 46.96 9.59 -29.79
CA LYS A 11 46.49 8.87 -28.61
C LYS A 11 45.14 9.47 -28.25
N THR A 12 44.05 8.83 -28.66
CA THR A 12 42.73 9.10 -28.11
C THR A 12 42.81 8.84 -26.61
N THR A 13 42.98 9.92 -25.84
CA THR A 13 42.97 9.83 -24.37
C THR A 13 41.56 9.46 -23.97
N THR A 14 41.30 8.17 -23.82
CA THR A 14 40.05 7.66 -23.25
C THR A 14 39.97 8.17 -21.82
N ARG A 15 39.10 9.16 -21.60
CA ARG A 15 38.90 9.77 -20.28
C ARG A 15 38.35 8.72 -19.32
N ASP A 16 39.08 8.47 -18.24
CA ASP A 16 38.63 7.55 -17.20
C ASP A 16 37.60 8.26 -16.31
N TRP A 17 36.35 7.80 -16.38
CA TRP A 17 35.25 8.33 -15.58
C TRP A 17 35.14 7.65 -14.21
N SER A 18 35.95 6.61 -13.94
CA SER A 18 35.99 5.93 -12.65
C SER A 18 36.73 6.73 -11.57
N GLU A 19 37.62 7.64 -11.97
CA GLU A 19 38.39 8.53 -11.09
C GLU A 19 37.68 9.85 -10.75
N LEU A 20 36.40 10.00 -11.13
CA LEU A 20 35.63 11.18 -10.74
C LEU A 20 35.58 11.33 -9.20
N PRO A 21 35.73 12.55 -8.66
CA PRO A 21 35.56 12.79 -7.24
C PRO A 21 34.17 12.34 -6.75
N VAL A 22 34.13 11.80 -5.54
CA VAL A 22 32.90 11.28 -4.91
C VAL A 22 31.80 12.35 -4.89
N ASP A 23 32.15 13.61 -4.68
CA ASP A 23 31.20 14.73 -4.69
C ASP A 23 30.51 14.88 -6.05
N ALA A 24 31.25 14.75 -7.16
CA ALA A 24 30.68 14.80 -8.49
C ALA A 24 29.78 13.60 -8.78
N LEU A 25 30.20 12.39 -8.40
CA LEU A 25 29.39 11.17 -8.53
C LEU A 25 28.11 11.26 -7.71
N SER A 26 28.17 11.84 -6.51
CA SER A 26 27.01 12.01 -5.63
C SER A 26 25.94 12.88 -6.27
N VAL A 27 26.32 13.99 -6.91
CA VAL A 27 25.38 14.88 -7.62
C VAL A 27 24.72 14.16 -8.79
N VAL A 28 25.49 13.37 -9.55
CA VAL A 28 24.95 12.58 -10.67
C VAL A 28 23.99 11.50 -10.16
N PHE A 29 24.39 10.73 -9.15
CA PHE A 29 23.58 9.62 -8.63
C PHE A 29 22.31 10.11 -7.93
N ALA A 30 22.34 11.28 -7.29
CA ALA A 30 21.16 11.91 -6.73
C ALA A 30 20.09 12.24 -7.80
N LYS A 31 20.49 12.36 -9.08
CA LYS A 31 19.56 12.56 -10.22
C LYS A 31 19.04 11.25 -10.82
N LEU A 32 19.75 10.15 -10.64
CA LEU A 32 19.38 8.86 -11.22
C LEU A 32 18.24 8.18 -10.46
N GLY A 33 18.15 8.35 -9.14
CA GLY A 33 17.15 7.68 -8.31
C GLY A 33 17.56 6.27 -7.89
N ALA A 34 16.82 5.69 -6.93
CA ALA A 34 17.22 4.45 -6.25
C ALA A 34 17.31 3.23 -7.18
N VAL A 35 16.42 3.12 -8.17
CA VAL A 35 16.34 1.97 -9.08
C VAL A 35 17.56 1.92 -10.01
N GLU A 36 17.86 3.05 -10.64
CA GLU A 36 18.96 3.25 -11.58
C GLU A 36 20.31 3.07 -10.89
N VAL A 37 20.40 3.51 -9.64
CA VAL A 37 21.57 3.30 -8.79
C VAL A 37 21.77 1.82 -8.46
N LEU A 38 20.72 1.10 -8.04
CA LEU A 38 20.80 -0.33 -7.69
C LEU A 38 21.07 -1.24 -8.88
N MET A 39 20.49 -0.94 -10.04
CA MET A 39 20.53 -1.82 -11.22
C MET A 39 21.52 -1.38 -12.30
N GLY A 40 22.16 -0.22 -12.13
CA GLY A 40 23.03 0.37 -13.14
C GLY A 40 24.30 0.92 -12.50
N ALA A 41 24.25 2.16 -12.02
CA ALA A 41 25.46 2.89 -11.61
C ALA A 41 26.29 2.16 -10.54
N GLY A 42 25.64 1.54 -9.55
CA GLY A 42 26.32 0.77 -8.51
C GLY A 42 26.97 -0.53 -8.99
N LEU A 43 26.75 -0.95 -10.24
CA LEU A 43 27.29 -2.18 -10.82
C LEU A 43 28.42 -1.92 -11.82
N VAL A 44 28.75 -0.66 -12.12
CA VAL A 44 29.74 -0.29 -13.13
C VAL A 44 31.17 -0.59 -12.67
N CYS A 45 31.55 -0.06 -11.49
CA CYS A 45 32.88 -0.24 -10.92
C CYS A 45 32.85 -0.04 -9.39
N ARG A 46 33.96 -0.38 -8.71
CA ARG A 46 34.06 -0.27 -7.24
C ARG A 46 33.92 1.18 -6.74
N PRO A 47 34.62 2.19 -7.30
CA PRO A 47 34.46 3.58 -6.86
C PRO A 47 33.01 4.07 -6.96
N TRP A 48 32.31 3.71 -8.03
CA TRP A 48 30.91 4.07 -8.20
C TRP A 48 30.04 3.36 -7.17
N LEU A 49 30.21 2.05 -6.97
CA LEU A 49 29.52 1.29 -5.93
C LEU A 49 29.70 1.93 -4.55
N ASP A 50 30.92 2.34 -4.20
CA ASP A 50 31.20 2.98 -2.91
C ASP A 50 30.53 4.36 -2.80
N ALA A 51 30.55 5.17 -3.86
CA ALA A 51 29.82 6.42 -3.90
C ALA A 51 28.29 6.22 -3.80
N THR A 52 27.73 5.12 -4.32
CA THR A 52 26.30 4.81 -4.17
C THR A 52 25.89 4.49 -2.73
N LYS A 53 26.83 4.25 -1.79
CA LYS A 53 26.52 3.96 -0.39
C LYS A 53 26.27 5.22 0.45
N LEU A 54 26.44 6.41 -0.12
CA LEU A 54 26.21 7.66 0.59
C LEU A 54 24.73 7.80 0.99
N PRO A 55 24.40 7.99 2.28
CA PRO A 55 23.01 7.95 2.75
C PRO A 55 22.07 8.98 2.13
N HIS A 56 22.59 10.16 1.81
CA HIS A 56 21.77 11.24 1.24
C HIS A 56 21.18 10.90 -0.14
N LEU A 57 21.74 9.92 -0.86
CA LEU A 57 21.22 9.41 -2.13
C LEU A 57 19.92 8.61 -1.96
N TRP A 58 19.66 8.11 -0.75
CA TRP A 58 18.57 7.20 -0.42
C TRP A 58 17.47 7.88 0.41
N ARG A 59 17.48 9.21 0.51
CA ARG A 59 16.41 9.98 1.17
C ARG A 59 15.05 9.75 0.51
N CYS A 60 15.03 9.46 -0.79
CA CYS A 60 13.81 9.15 -1.54
C CYS A 60 13.99 7.84 -2.30
N VAL A 61 13.17 6.85 -1.97
CA VAL A 61 13.16 5.53 -2.61
C VAL A 61 11.82 5.32 -3.28
N ASP A 62 11.83 5.25 -4.62
CA ASP A 62 10.69 4.83 -5.42
C ASP A 62 11.00 3.53 -6.14
N ILE A 63 10.23 2.50 -5.80
CA ILE A 63 10.29 1.16 -6.39
C ILE A 63 8.89 0.65 -6.74
N ALA A 64 7.89 1.54 -6.83
CA ALA A 64 6.49 1.17 -7.05
C ALA A 64 6.22 0.67 -8.46
N ALA A 65 6.77 1.34 -9.49
CA ALA A 65 6.51 1.03 -10.90
C ALA A 65 7.30 -0.17 -11.46
N MET A 66 8.10 -0.84 -10.62
CA MET A 66 9.07 -1.83 -11.08
C MET A 66 8.45 -3.19 -11.41
N LYS A 67 8.65 -3.64 -12.65
CA LYS A 67 8.20 -4.96 -13.14
C LYS A 67 9.24 -6.05 -12.90
N LYS A 68 9.53 -6.36 -11.63
CA LYS A 68 10.45 -7.45 -11.23
C LYS A 68 9.75 -8.44 -10.28
N LYS A 69 10.40 -9.59 -10.07
CA LYS A 69 9.92 -10.57 -9.08
C LYS A 69 9.90 -9.94 -7.69
N ARG A 70 8.86 -10.24 -6.91
CA ARG A 70 8.71 -9.78 -5.52
C ARG A 70 9.97 -9.95 -4.67
N ALA A 71 10.64 -11.10 -4.76
CA ALA A 71 11.87 -11.35 -4.00
C ALA A 71 12.97 -10.32 -4.31
N VAL A 72 13.13 -9.95 -5.59
CA VAL A 72 14.10 -8.94 -6.03
C VAL A 72 13.72 -7.57 -5.48
N LEU A 73 12.43 -7.19 -5.59
CA LEU A 73 11.95 -5.90 -5.07
C LEU A 73 12.09 -5.80 -3.55
N CYS A 74 11.88 -6.88 -2.80
CA CYS A 74 12.12 -6.91 -1.36
C CYS A 74 13.59 -6.69 -1.03
N VAL A 75 14.52 -7.34 -1.74
CA VAL A 75 15.97 -7.15 -1.53
C VAL A 75 16.39 -5.73 -1.89
N MET A 76 15.85 -5.18 -2.98
CA MET A 76 16.11 -3.79 -3.37
C MET A 76 15.61 -2.81 -2.30
N ALA A 77 14.40 -3.01 -1.77
CA ALA A 77 13.85 -2.18 -0.71
C ALA A 77 14.70 -2.25 0.57
N ASP A 78 15.08 -3.47 0.98
CA ASP A 78 15.91 -3.71 2.17
C ASP A 78 17.29 -3.05 2.04
N GLU A 79 17.94 -3.22 0.89
CA GLU A 79 19.22 -2.57 0.61
C GLU A 79 19.11 -1.04 0.58
N ALA A 80 18.05 -0.50 -0.02
CA ALA A 80 17.81 0.94 -0.06
C ALA A 80 17.58 1.53 1.34
N VAL A 81 16.80 0.84 2.18
CA VAL A 81 16.55 1.25 3.58
C VAL A 81 17.84 1.20 4.39
N LYS A 82 18.65 0.15 4.23
CA LYS A 82 19.96 0.04 4.89
C LYS A 82 20.90 1.17 4.50
N ARG A 83 21.00 1.47 3.20
CA ARG A 83 21.86 2.56 2.72
C ARG A 83 21.38 3.94 3.13
N ALA A 84 20.08 4.12 3.36
CA ALA A 84 19.55 5.38 3.86
C ALA A 84 20.01 5.71 5.28
N ASP A 85 20.46 4.72 6.06
CA ASP A 85 21.07 4.92 7.38
C ASP A 85 20.28 5.88 8.28
N GLY A 86 18.98 5.64 8.42
CA GLY A 86 18.10 6.48 9.23
C GLY A 86 17.62 7.79 8.58
N GLN A 87 18.08 8.12 7.38
CA GLN A 87 17.76 9.37 6.67
C GLN A 87 16.69 9.22 5.58
N LEU A 88 16.00 8.08 5.51
CA LEU A 88 14.92 7.88 4.55
C LEU A 88 13.76 8.84 4.86
N GLU A 89 13.39 9.66 3.88
CA GLU A 89 12.31 10.65 3.99
C GLU A 89 11.09 10.28 3.16
N ALA A 90 11.25 9.56 2.05
CA ALA A 90 10.15 9.14 1.21
C ALA A 90 10.31 7.69 0.74
N PHE A 91 9.26 6.89 0.93
CA PHE A 91 9.21 5.51 0.48
C PHE A 91 7.95 5.27 -0.35
N MET A 92 8.14 4.93 -1.62
CA MET A 92 7.09 4.66 -2.60
C MET A 92 7.24 3.23 -3.09
N ALA A 93 6.22 2.39 -2.82
CA ALA A 93 6.32 0.97 -3.09
C ALA A 93 4.98 0.33 -3.48
N GLY A 94 5.08 -0.74 -4.27
CA GLY A 94 3.94 -1.42 -4.87
C GLY A 94 3.56 -2.74 -4.18
N ALA A 95 2.86 -3.60 -4.92
CA ALA A 95 2.20 -4.81 -4.43
C ALA A 95 3.10 -5.86 -3.71
N PHE A 96 4.42 -5.71 -3.77
CA PHE A 96 5.40 -6.62 -3.17
C PHE A 96 5.56 -6.42 -1.65
N VAL A 97 5.15 -5.26 -1.12
CA VAL A 97 5.32 -4.86 0.29
C VAL A 97 4.52 -5.77 1.22
N THR A 98 5.13 -6.11 2.36
CA THR A 98 4.53 -6.93 3.43
C THR A 98 4.59 -6.18 4.76
N ASN A 99 3.82 -6.62 5.76
CA ASN A 99 3.94 -6.10 7.13
C ASN A 99 5.38 -6.18 7.68
N LYS A 100 6.14 -7.24 7.34
CA LYS A 100 7.54 -7.39 7.78
C LYS A 100 8.43 -6.31 7.18
N LEU A 101 8.26 -6.04 5.88
CA LEU A 101 9.02 -4.99 5.19
C LEU A 101 8.64 -3.61 5.72
N LEU A 102 7.34 -3.33 5.92
CA LEU A 102 6.88 -2.07 6.53
C LEU A 102 7.46 -1.88 7.92
N LYS A 103 7.48 -2.94 8.74
CA LYS A 103 8.12 -2.87 10.05
C LYS A 103 9.60 -2.51 9.94
N HIS A 104 10.35 -3.17 9.04
CA HIS A 104 11.76 -2.85 8.82
C HIS A 104 11.98 -1.39 8.37
N VAL A 105 11.13 -0.87 7.48
CA VAL A 105 11.16 0.54 7.06
C VAL A 105 10.94 1.45 8.26
N GLY A 106 9.92 1.20 9.09
CA GLY A 106 9.63 2.02 10.27
C GLY A 106 10.72 1.96 11.33
N ASP A 107 11.25 0.76 11.63
CA ASP A 107 12.34 0.55 12.59
C ASP A 107 13.62 1.31 12.18
N SER A 108 13.89 1.38 10.87
CA SER A 108 15.15 1.92 10.33
C SER A 108 15.06 3.37 9.87
N SER A 109 13.86 3.99 9.88
CA SER A 109 13.62 5.28 9.21
C SER A 109 12.76 6.23 10.06
N PRO A 110 13.27 6.74 11.19
CA PRO A 110 12.52 7.67 12.03
C PRO A 110 12.25 9.03 11.35
N THR A 111 13.01 9.37 10.30
CA THR A 111 12.85 10.61 9.52
C THR A 111 11.81 10.53 8.40
N LEU A 112 11.06 9.43 8.29
CA LEU A 112 10.14 9.21 7.19
C LEU A 112 9.02 10.26 7.20
N LYS A 113 8.91 11.00 6.10
CA LYS A 113 7.91 12.07 5.89
C LYS A 113 6.82 11.68 4.90
N ARG A 114 7.13 10.82 3.92
CA ARG A 114 6.19 10.43 2.86
C ARG A 114 6.16 8.92 2.69
N LEU A 115 4.97 8.35 2.75
CA LEU A 115 4.76 6.92 2.52
C LEU A 115 3.66 6.71 1.49
N TRP A 116 4.02 6.13 0.34
CA TRP A 116 3.08 5.79 -0.71
C TRP A 116 3.06 4.29 -0.95
N LEU A 117 1.88 3.68 -0.80
CA LEU A 117 1.68 2.25 -0.98
C LEU A 117 0.62 2.00 -2.05
N GLU A 118 1.00 1.27 -3.08
CA GLU A 118 0.14 0.95 -4.21
C GLU A 118 -0.12 -0.56 -4.33
N SER A 119 -1.39 -0.94 -4.36
CA SER A 119 -1.84 -2.33 -4.56
C SER A 119 -1.26 -3.34 -3.56
N CYS A 120 -0.91 -2.88 -2.35
CA CYS A 120 -0.30 -3.69 -1.29
C CYS A 120 -1.33 -4.60 -0.61
N SER A 121 -1.58 -5.79 -1.17
CA SER A 121 -2.54 -6.76 -0.65
C SER A 121 -2.06 -7.57 0.57
N LEU A 122 -0.76 -7.51 0.89
CA LEU A 122 -0.13 -8.18 2.03
C LEU A 122 0.05 -7.26 3.25
N VAL A 123 -0.35 -5.99 3.12
CA VAL A 123 -0.31 -5.00 4.21
C VAL A 123 -1.67 -4.95 4.90
N THR A 124 -1.69 -5.18 6.21
CA THR A 124 -2.92 -5.15 7.04
C THR A 124 -3.02 -3.84 7.82
N SER A 125 -4.22 -3.51 8.31
CA SER A 125 -4.41 -2.35 9.21
C SER A 125 -3.46 -2.37 10.41
N ASN A 126 -3.27 -3.54 11.05
CA ASN A 126 -2.35 -3.66 12.19
C ASN A 126 -0.89 -3.43 11.78
N GLY A 127 -0.45 -3.99 10.64
CA GLY A 127 0.92 -3.79 10.16
C GLY A 127 1.20 -2.33 9.79
N LEU A 128 0.22 -1.64 9.20
CA LEU A 128 0.33 -0.21 8.92
C LEU A 128 0.36 0.60 10.23
N ALA A 129 -0.54 0.34 11.19
CA ALA A 129 -0.58 1.04 12.48
C ALA A 129 0.75 0.90 13.26
N GLN A 130 1.33 -0.30 13.28
CA GLN A 130 2.63 -0.53 13.91
C GLN A 130 3.75 0.29 13.26
N MET A 131 3.79 0.34 11.93
CA MET A 131 4.79 1.13 11.22
C MET A 131 4.60 2.64 11.45
N ILE A 132 3.35 3.10 11.40
CA ILE A 132 2.98 4.49 11.62
C ILE A 132 3.39 4.97 13.02
N ALA A 133 3.24 4.14 14.05
CA ALA A 133 3.69 4.45 15.41
C ALA A 133 5.21 4.72 15.51
N MET A 134 6.00 4.25 14.53
CA MET A 134 7.45 4.44 14.45
C MET A 134 7.85 5.63 13.55
N ALA A 135 6.89 6.26 12.88
CA ALA A 135 7.11 7.37 11.94
C ALA A 135 6.35 8.65 12.36
N PRO A 136 6.72 9.29 13.49
CA PRO A 136 6.00 10.46 14.01
C PRO A 136 6.13 11.72 13.15
N LEU A 137 7.11 11.75 12.23
CA LEU A 137 7.37 12.87 11.31
C LEU A 137 6.62 12.76 9.99
N LEU A 138 5.70 11.80 9.85
CA LEU A 138 4.97 11.59 8.60
C LEU A 138 4.07 12.80 8.27
N GLU A 139 4.30 13.37 7.09
CA GLU A 139 3.55 14.51 6.53
C GLU A 139 2.58 14.07 5.43
N GLU A 140 2.87 12.95 4.76
CA GLU A 140 2.08 12.46 3.63
C GLU A 140 1.90 10.94 3.65
N LEU A 141 0.65 10.51 3.58
CA LEU A 141 0.26 9.11 3.49
C LEU A 141 -0.66 8.89 2.28
N VAL A 142 -0.19 8.11 1.31
CA VAL A 142 -0.95 7.74 0.11
C VAL A 142 -1.15 6.24 0.09
N LEU A 143 -2.41 5.80 0.09
CA LEU A 143 -2.81 4.40 0.09
C LEU A 143 -3.73 4.14 -1.10
N SER A 144 -3.17 3.54 -2.15
CA SER A 144 -3.90 3.20 -3.37
C SER A 144 -4.13 1.70 -3.42
N TYR A 145 -5.39 1.28 -3.51
CA TYR A 145 -5.81 -0.11 -3.76
C TYR A 145 -5.30 -1.14 -2.71
N CYS A 146 -5.03 -0.70 -1.48
CA CYS A 146 -4.57 -1.55 -0.38
C CYS A 146 -5.75 -2.27 0.31
N ARG A 147 -6.15 -3.44 -0.19
CA ARG A 147 -7.39 -4.15 0.20
C ARG A 147 -7.53 -4.47 1.69
N LYS A 148 -6.45 -4.86 2.36
CA LYS A 148 -6.46 -5.33 3.76
C LYS A 148 -6.25 -4.20 4.78
N VAL A 149 -6.00 -2.98 4.33
CA VAL A 149 -6.02 -1.79 5.18
C VAL A 149 -7.46 -1.32 5.22
N ARG A 150 -8.18 -1.58 6.31
CA ARG A 150 -9.57 -1.18 6.51
C ARG A 150 -9.66 -0.07 7.56
N GLY A 151 -10.58 0.87 7.32
CA GLY A 151 -10.83 2.02 8.20
C GLY A 151 -11.76 1.73 9.37
N GLY A 152 -12.58 0.68 9.30
CA GLY A 152 -13.48 0.27 10.39
C GLY A 152 -13.52 -1.26 10.53
N GLY A 153 -13.48 -1.74 11.77
CA GLY A 153 -13.55 -3.16 12.13
C GLY A 153 -13.74 -3.32 13.65
N GLY A 154 -14.57 -4.29 14.07
CA GLY A 154 -15.09 -4.42 15.43
C GLY A 154 -14.02 -4.63 16.52
N GLY A 155 -13.86 -3.62 17.38
CA GLY A 155 -13.04 -3.67 18.59
C GLY A 155 -11.70 -2.94 18.45
N GLY A 156 -11.66 -1.66 18.83
CA GLY A 156 -10.47 -0.80 18.74
C GLY A 156 -10.53 0.16 17.54
N GLY A 157 -10.10 1.41 17.73
CA GLY A 157 -10.14 2.47 16.73
C GLY A 157 -9.57 2.04 15.36
N GLY A 158 -10.11 2.62 14.29
CA GLY A 158 -9.66 2.33 12.93
C GLY A 158 -8.19 2.68 12.70
N VAL A 159 -7.58 2.13 11.64
CA VAL A 159 -6.17 2.43 11.29
C VAL A 159 -5.91 3.93 11.11
N TYR A 160 -6.90 4.69 10.66
CA TYR A 160 -6.78 6.13 10.46
C TYR A 160 -6.82 6.92 11.77
N ALA A 161 -7.52 6.42 12.79
CA ALA A 161 -7.44 6.98 14.14
C ALA A 161 -6.02 6.80 14.71
N ALA A 162 -5.41 5.63 14.54
CA ALA A 162 -4.02 5.40 14.93
C ALA A 162 -3.04 6.33 14.18
N VAL A 163 -3.31 6.62 12.90
CA VAL A 163 -2.55 7.62 12.13
C VAL A 163 -2.72 9.03 12.72
N ALA A 164 -3.95 9.42 13.08
CA ALA A 164 -4.20 10.72 13.68
C ALA A 164 -3.49 10.89 15.03
N GLU A 165 -3.40 9.82 15.82
CA GLU A 165 -2.71 9.81 17.12
C GLU A 165 -1.18 9.85 16.96
N ALA A 166 -0.62 9.05 16.05
CA ALA A 166 0.83 8.91 15.91
C ALA A 166 1.49 10.00 15.05
N CYS A 167 0.78 10.58 14.09
CA CYS A 167 1.32 11.51 13.09
C CYS A 167 0.62 12.88 13.15
N PRO A 168 0.89 13.72 14.17
CA PRO A 168 0.23 15.01 14.33
C PRO A 168 0.56 16.03 13.23
N ARG A 169 1.61 15.78 12.44
CA ARG A 169 2.08 16.63 11.33
C ARG A 169 1.54 16.23 9.97
N LEU A 170 0.60 15.27 9.90
CA LEU A 170 0.08 14.78 8.63
C LEU A 170 -0.69 15.88 7.90
N ARG A 171 -0.19 16.28 6.73
CA ARG A 171 -0.74 17.34 5.88
C ARG A 171 -1.52 16.81 4.69
N ARG A 172 -1.20 15.59 4.24
CA ARG A 172 -1.84 14.96 3.08
C ARG A 172 -2.19 13.51 3.36
N LEU A 173 -3.47 13.20 3.17
CA LEU A 173 -4.00 11.84 3.23
C LEU A 173 -4.76 11.54 1.94
N GLU A 174 -4.32 10.50 1.23
CA GLU A 174 -5.01 10.01 0.04
C GLU A 174 -5.30 8.52 0.19
N ILE A 175 -6.58 8.16 0.03
CA ILE A 175 -7.05 6.79 0.13
C ILE A 175 -7.87 6.50 -1.12
N ARG A 176 -7.37 5.61 -1.98
CA ARG A 176 -8.09 5.12 -3.15
C ARG A 176 -8.41 3.65 -3.00
N ARG A 177 -9.67 3.30 -3.25
CA ARG A 177 -10.16 1.92 -3.28
C ARG A 177 -10.84 1.67 -4.61
N TYR A 178 -10.86 0.40 -4.99
CA TYR A 178 -11.64 -0.03 -6.13
C TYR A 178 -13.15 0.10 -5.81
N PRO A 179 -13.95 0.64 -6.74
CA PRO A 179 -15.38 0.91 -6.53
C PRO A 179 -16.26 -0.34 -6.38
N ALA A 180 -15.76 -1.54 -6.72
CA ALA A 180 -16.59 -2.72 -6.95
C ALA A 180 -16.53 -3.82 -5.87
N TRP A 181 -15.79 -3.65 -4.78
CA TRP A 181 -15.73 -4.71 -3.76
C TRP A 181 -16.90 -4.57 -2.78
N ARG A 182 -18.05 -5.12 -3.21
CA ARG A 182 -19.08 -5.63 -2.32
C ARG A 182 -18.41 -6.47 -1.25
N ASP A 183 -18.52 -6.03 -0.01
CA ASP A 183 -18.70 -6.84 1.18
C ASP A 183 -18.02 -8.23 1.12
N ASP A 184 -16.70 -8.25 1.26
CA ASP A 184 -15.99 -9.34 1.94
C ASP A 184 -15.81 -8.98 3.42
N ASP A 185 -16.72 -8.14 3.93
CA ASP A 185 -17.10 -8.07 5.33
C ASP A 185 -18.32 -8.99 5.46
N GLY A 186 -18.08 -10.30 5.44
CA GLY A 186 -19.08 -11.27 5.83
C GLY A 186 -19.51 -10.97 7.27
N GLY A 187 -20.65 -10.31 7.43
CA GLY A 187 -21.21 -10.01 8.75
C GLY A 187 -22.04 -8.73 8.77
N GLY A 188 -23.25 -8.78 8.21
CA GLY A 188 -24.52 -8.33 8.78
C GLY A 188 -24.69 -7.01 9.55
N ASP A 189 -23.69 -6.16 9.75
CA ASP A 189 -23.85 -4.88 10.47
C ASP A 189 -23.51 -3.70 9.55
N HIS A 190 -24.40 -3.47 8.58
CA HIS A 190 -24.36 -2.30 7.72
C HIS A 190 -24.86 -1.02 8.43
N HIS A 191 -25.19 -1.07 9.72
CA HIS A 191 -25.92 0.00 10.42
C HIS A 191 -25.12 0.78 11.47
N ARG A 192 -23.85 0.45 11.75
CA ARG A 192 -22.95 1.31 12.54
C ARG A 192 -21.58 1.45 11.89
N ARG A 193 -21.53 2.07 10.70
CA ARG A 193 -20.26 2.53 10.14
C ARG A 193 -19.69 3.61 11.06
N ARG A 194 -18.75 3.22 11.92
CA ARG A 194 -18.03 4.15 12.78
C ARG A 194 -17.27 5.17 11.93
N PRO A 195 -17.09 6.40 12.44
CA PRO A 195 -16.21 7.38 11.83
C PRO A 195 -14.81 6.76 11.63
N LEU A 196 -14.16 7.11 10.53
CA LEU A 196 -12.80 6.68 10.22
C LEU A 196 -11.79 7.28 11.21
N GLY A 197 -12.14 8.40 11.84
CA GLY A 197 -11.26 9.13 12.75
C GLY A 197 -10.31 10.08 12.02
N ILE A 198 -10.61 10.43 10.76
CA ILE A 198 -9.80 11.39 9.99
C ILE A 198 -9.99 12.80 10.52
N ALA A 199 -11.18 13.11 11.05
CA ALA A 199 -11.47 14.39 11.72
C ALA A 199 -10.54 14.71 12.91
N ALA A 200 -9.77 13.73 13.43
CA ALA A 200 -8.75 13.99 14.46
C ALA A 200 -7.44 14.57 13.90
N MET A 201 -7.25 14.57 12.58
CA MET A 201 -6.03 15.05 11.90
C MET A 201 -6.08 16.58 11.69
N ARG A 202 -5.60 17.34 12.68
CA ARG A 202 -5.76 18.81 12.71
C ARG A 202 -4.91 19.58 11.70
N GLU A 203 -3.74 19.06 11.34
CA GLU A 203 -2.82 19.68 10.37
C GLU A 203 -3.12 19.32 8.90
N LEU A 204 -4.23 18.60 8.67
CA LEU A 204 -4.57 18.09 7.35
C LEU A 204 -4.98 19.22 6.41
N ARG A 205 -4.30 19.30 5.26
CA ARG A 205 -4.53 20.30 4.19
C ARG A 205 -5.14 19.67 2.95
N HIS A 206 -4.78 18.43 2.66
CA HIS A 206 -5.20 17.71 1.46
C HIS A 206 -5.80 16.36 1.84
N LEU A 207 -7.09 16.18 1.56
CA LEU A 207 -7.80 14.93 1.78
C LEU A 207 -8.42 14.43 0.48
N THR A 208 -8.04 13.23 0.07
CA THR A 208 -8.63 12.53 -1.08
C THR A 208 -9.17 11.17 -0.63
N LEU A 209 -10.47 10.95 -0.79
CA LEU A 209 -11.16 9.71 -0.47
C LEU A 209 -11.88 9.19 -1.71
N VAL A 210 -11.41 8.07 -2.26
CA VAL A 210 -12.03 7.43 -3.42
C VAL A 210 -12.46 6.00 -3.08
N GLY A 211 -13.73 5.67 -3.26
CA GLY A 211 -14.23 4.32 -2.98
C GLY A 211 -14.25 3.94 -1.50
N VAL A 212 -14.19 4.92 -0.58
CA VAL A 212 -14.07 4.69 0.86
C VAL A 212 -15.46 4.57 1.49
N ALA A 213 -15.80 3.37 1.93
CA ALA A 213 -17.13 3.07 2.43
C ALA A 213 -17.46 3.73 3.80
N GLY A 214 -16.46 4.15 4.58
CA GLY A 214 -16.64 4.91 5.83
C GLY A 214 -16.74 6.43 5.66
N ALA A 215 -16.65 6.95 4.44
CA ALA A 215 -16.83 8.38 4.16
C ALA A 215 -18.33 8.70 3.97
N GLY A 216 -19.07 8.70 5.09
CA GLY A 216 -20.49 9.07 5.16
C GLY A 216 -20.70 10.46 5.74
N ASP A 217 -21.96 10.81 6.00
CA ASP A 217 -22.36 12.15 6.48
C ASP A 217 -21.68 12.52 7.80
N ASP A 218 -21.71 11.62 8.79
CA ASP A 218 -21.08 11.87 10.11
C ASP A 218 -19.58 12.18 10.03
N GLU A 219 -18.82 11.42 9.22
CA GLU A 219 -17.36 11.63 9.08
C GLU A 219 -17.06 12.94 8.33
N LEU A 220 -17.79 13.21 7.24
CA LEU A 220 -17.59 14.41 6.44
C LEU A 220 -18.04 15.67 7.18
N ALA A 221 -19.16 15.60 7.92
CA ALA A 221 -19.61 16.66 8.81
C ALA A 221 -18.56 16.90 9.90
N ALA A 222 -18.04 15.87 10.55
CA ALA A 222 -16.99 16.02 11.58
C ALA A 222 -15.70 16.66 11.03
N ILE A 223 -15.31 16.35 9.79
CA ILE A 223 -14.15 16.97 9.13
C ILE A 223 -14.38 18.46 8.90
N VAL A 224 -15.55 18.83 8.37
CA VAL A 224 -15.86 20.22 7.98
C VAL A 224 -16.28 21.09 9.17
N ASP A 225 -16.97 20.54 10.18
CA ASP A 225 -17.47 21.25 11.36
C ASP A 225 -16.37 21.55 12.41
N GLY A 226 -15.09 21.39 12.06
CA GLY A 226 -13.95 21.81 12.88
C GLY A 226 -12.89 20.75 13.16
N GLY A 227 -13.03 19.52 12.63
CA GLY A 227 -12.00 18.48 12.78
C GLY A 227 -10.68 18.82 12.08
N CYS A 228 -10.75 19.38 10.86
CA CYS A 228 -9.59 19.74 10.05
C CYS A 228 -9.59 21.25 9.71
N PRO A 229 -9.15 22.13 10.64
CA PRO A 229 -9.25 23.59 10.46
C PRO A 229 -8.37 24.16 9.34
N HIS A 230 -7.35 23.42 8.91
CA HIS A 230 -6.41 23.84 7.86
C HIS A 230 -6.69 23.19 6.50
N LEU A 231 -7.86 22.58 6.32
CA LEU A 231 -8.17 21.84 5.10
C LEU A 231 -8.30 22.79 3.90
N GLU A 232 -7.49 22.56 2.87
CA GLU A 232 -7.48 23.35 1.64
C GLU A 232 -8.16 22.61 0.48
N VAL A 233 -8.03 21.27 0.46
CA VAL A 233 -8.56 20.40 -0.59
C VAL A 233 -9.29 19.22 0.02
N LEU A 234 -10.56 19.05 -0.36
CA LEU A 234 -11.37 17.89 -0.03
C LEU A 234 -11.91 17.27 -1.32
N HIS A 235 -11.41 16.08 -1.67
CA HIS A 235 -11.88 15.31 -2.80
C HIS A 235 -12.53 14.01 -2.32
N VAL A 236 -13.82 13.80 -2.60
CA VAL A 236 -14.51 12.57 -2.19
C VAL A 236 -15.29 12.01 -3.37
N SER A 237 -14.90 10.86 -3.92
CA SER A 237 -15.52 10.27 -5.11
C SER A 237 -15.78 8.77 -4.94
N GLU A 238 -16.79 8.25 -5.62
CA GLU A 238 -17.16 6.83 -5.65
C GLU A 238 -17.36 6.19 -4.25
N CYS A 239 -17.59 7.00 -3.22
CA CYS A 239 -17.79 6.55 -1.85
C CYS A 239 -19.27 6.13 -1.66
N PRO A 240 -19.57 4.89 -1.22
CA PRO A 240 -20.94 4.45 -0.97
C PRO A 240 -21.72 5.33 0.01
N GLY A 241 -21.04 5.90 1.02
CA GLY A 241 -21.65 6.76 2.03
C GLY A 241 -22.20 8.09 1.46
N LEU A 242 -21.68 8.56 0.33
CA LEU A 242 -22.11 9.82 -0.29
C LEU A 242 -23.58 9.81 -0.76
N ALA A 243 -24.17 8.63 -1.00
CA ALA A 243 -25.57 8.55 -1.42
C ALA A 243 -26.55 9.09 -0.34
N ALA A 244 -26.12 9.12 0.92
CA ALA A 244 -26.90 9.64 2.05
C ALA A 244 -26.45 11.05 2.49
N VAL A 245 -25.43 11.63 1.86
CA VAL A 245 -24.84 12.93 2.25
C VAL A 245 -25.53 14.05 1.51
N ASP A 246 -25.94 15.10 2.22
CA ASP A 246 -26.31 16.36 1.58
C ASP A 246 -25.04 17.10 1.14
N VAL A 247 -24.62 16.82 -0.09
CA VAL A 247 -23.42 17.44 -0.71
C VAL A 247 -23.58 18.95 -0.82
N ALA A 248 -24.80 19.48 -0.94
CA ALA A 248 -25.03 20.92 -1.02
C ALA A 248 -24.80 21.58 0.35
N ALA A 249 -25.34 20.99 1.42
CA ALA A 249 -25.07 21.42 2.79
C ALA A 249 -23.58 21.30 3.15
N LEU A 250 -22.94 20.20 2.78
CA LEU A 250 -21.49 20.00 2.99
C LEU A 250 -20.66 21.07 2.28
N ARG A 251 -21.01 21.40 1.02
CA ARG A 251 -20.34 22.47 0.25
C ARG A 251 -20.60 23.86 0.85
N ALA A 252 -21.79 24.13 1.36
CA ALA A 252 -22.10 25.39 2.03
C ALA A 252 -21.25 25.58 3.29
N LYS A 253 -20.94 24.48 3.99
CA LYS A 253 -20.04 24.46 5.14
C LYS A 253 -18.54 24.49 4.78
N CYS A 254 -18.15 24.17 3.54
CA CYS A 254 -16.78 24.31 3.03
C CYS A 254 -16.39 25.80 2.88
N GLY A 255 -16.25 26.55 3.98
CA GLY A 255 -15.90 27.98 4.01
C GLY A 255 -14.46 28.28 3.56
N GLY A 256 -14.16 28.07 2.28
CA GLY A 256 -12.84 28.32 1.66
C GLY A 256 -12.10 27.07 1.17
N VAL A 257 -12.62 25.87 1.48
CA VAL A 257 -12.03 24.59 1.06
C VAL A 257 -12.37 24.30 -0.41
N LYS A 258 -11.38 23.90 -1.21
CA LYS A 258 -11.60 23.38 -2.57
C LYS A 258 -12.24 21.99 -2.47
N CYS A 259 -13.57 21.97 -2.44
CA CYS A 259 -14.38 20.75 -2.36
C CYS A 259 -14.73 20.24 -3.77
N GLY A 260 -14.30 19.02 -4.12
CA GLY A 260 -14.45 18.44 -5.46
C GLY A 260 -14.73 16.94 -5.47
N GLY A 261 -15.08 16.39 -6.64
CA GLY A 261 -15.16 14.94 -6.84
C GLY A 261 -16.39 14.21 -6.31
N PHE A 262 -17.40 14.89 -5.73
CA PHE A 262 -18.61 14.28 -5.15
C PHE A 262 -19.45 13.49 -6.16
N THR A 263 -18.99 12.31 -6.54
CA THR A 263 -19.70 11.33 -7.34
C THR A 263 -20.04 10.15 -6.45
N PRO A 264 -21.33 9.81 -6.25
CA PRO A 264 -21.68 8.58 -5.56
C PRO A 264 -21.16 7.36 -6.33
N ALA A 265 -20.91 6.24 -5.64
CA ALA A 265 -20.62 4.98 -6.31
C ALA A 265 -21.79 4.61 -7.25
N SER A 266 -21.54 4.51 -8.55
CA SER A 266 -22.58 4.05 -9.49
C SER A 266 -22.91 2.58 -9.19
N ARG A 267 -24.18 2.26 -8.91
CA ARG A 267 -24.64 0.86 -8.88
C ARG A 267 -24.44 0.28 -10.29
N PRO A 268 -23.64 -0.79 -10.49
CA PRO A 268 -23.69 -1.50 -11.75
C PRO A 268 -25.11 -2.07 -11.94
N PRO A 269 -25.68 -2.04 -13.15
CA PRO A 269 -26.97 -2.66 -13.40
C PRO A 269 -26.90 -4.13 -12.97
N MET A 270 -27.88 -4.57 -12.17
CA MET A 270 -27.99 -5.97 -11.79
C MET A 270 -28.25 -6.80 -13.04
N THR A 271 -27.19 -7.36 -13.64
CA THR A 271 -27.37 -8.45 -14.60
C THR A 271 -27.79 -9.69 -13.81
N THR A 272 -29.10 -9.90 -13.77
CA THR A 272 -29.70 -11.16 -13.35
C THR A 272 -29.21 -12.27 -14.27
N SER A 273 -28.20 -13.02 -13.85
CA SER A 273 -27.92 -14.35 -14.38
C SER A 273 -27.16 -15.19 -13.35
N ARG A 274 -27.85 -15.52 -12.25
CA ARG A 274 -27.57 -16.76 -11.52
C ARG A 274 -28.28 -17.90 -12.25
N ARG A 275 -27.59 -18.59 -13.17
CA ARG A 275 -27.92 -20.01 -13.41
C ARG A 275 -27.10 -20.84 -12.44
N LEU A 276 -27.78 -21.34 -11.40
CA LEU A 276 -27.29 -22.39 -10.54
C LEU A 276 -26.82 -23.58 -11.40
N ARG A 277 -25.53 -23.91 -11.40
CA ARG A 277 -25.10 -25.27 -11.70
C ARG A 277 -25.32 -26.11 -10.45
N ARG A 278 -26.53 -26.67 -10.33
CA ARG A 278 -26.77 -27.86 -9.48
C ARG A 278 -25.93 -29.00 -10.06
N ARG A 279 -24.88 -29.43 -9.35
CA ARG A 279 -24.27 -30.74 -9.59
C ARG A 279 -25.27 -31.81 -9.18
N LYS A 280 -25.92 -32.46 -10.15
CA LYS A 280 -26.61 -33.74 -9.95
C LYS A 280 -25.53 -34.82 -9.89
N SER A 281 -25.41 -35.47 -8.74
CA SER A 281 -24.79 -36.78 -8.61
C SER A 281 -25.76 -37.81 -9.21
N GLY A 282 -25.29 -38.70 -10.06
CA GLY A 282 -26.11 -39.74 -10.68
C GLY A 282 -25.34 -40.56 -11.73
N ASP A 283 -25.19 -41.84 -11.40
CA ASP A 283 -25.03 -43.02 -12.26
C ASP A 283 -23.70 -43.34 -12.95
N ARG A 284 -23.04 -44.38 -12.45
CA ARG A 284 -22.57 -45.50 -13.27
C ARG A 284 -22.91 -46.84 -12.61
N LEU A 285 -23.69 -47.64 -13.33
CA LEU A 285 -23.90 -49.08 -13.12
C LEU A 285 -22.60 -49.86 -13.36
N ALA A 286 -22.38 -50.91 -12.57
CA ALA A 286 -21.71 -52.14 -13.00
C ALA A 286 -22.16 -53.34 -12.14
N THR A 287 -23.08 -54.13 -12.73
CA THR A 287 -23.18 -55.61 -12.76
C THR A 287 -22.90 -56.50 -11.52
N ALA A 288 -23.90 -57.35 -11.23
CA ALA A 288 -23.97 -58.55 -10.37
C ALA A 288 -22.69 -59.42 -10.33
N GLY A 289 -22.25 -60.05 -9.23
CA GLY A 289 -22.89 -61.03 -8.29
C GLY A 289 -22.01 -62.31 -8.31
N PRO A 290 -22.17 -63.35 -7.45
CA PRO A 290 -23.15 -63.53 -6.36
C PRO A 290 -22.61 -64.21 -5.05
N THR A 291 -23.52 -64.34 -4.08
CA THR A 291 -23.70 -65.40 -3.05
C THR A 291 -22.74 -65.53 -1.86
N GLY A 292 -23.34 -65.49 -0.65
CA GLY A 292 -22.74 -65.95 0.60
C GLY A 292 -23.60 -65.59 1.82
N SER A 293 -24.62 -66.42 2.09
CA SER A 293 -25.48 -66.41 3.27
C SER A 293 -24.68 -66.56 4.58
N THR A 294 -25.19 -65.99 5.69
CA THR A 294 -25.59 -66.71 6.94
C THR A 294 -25.49 -65.82 8.20
N THR A 295 -26.68 -65.50 8.75
CA THR A 295 -27.10 -65.29 10.16
C THR A 295 -26.13 -64.81 11.25
N GLY A 296 -26.60 -63.91 12.13
CA GLY A 296 -26.26 -63.98 13.56
C GLY A 296 -26.31 -62.68 14.38
N GLN A 297 -27.46 -62.41 14.99
CA GLN A 297 -27.69 -61.87 16.35
C GLN A 297 -26.89 -60.67 16.91
N ILE A 298 -27.63 -59.56 17.03
CA ILE A 298 -27.95 -58.77 18.25
C ILE A 298 -27.37 -59.28 19.59
N GLY A 299 -26.63 -58.41 20.30
CA GLY A 299 -26.38 -58.48 21.76
C GLY A 299 -25.37 -57.40 22.23
N PRO A 300 -25.56 -56.70 23.37
CA PRO A 300 -25.00 -55.37 23.64
C PRO A 300 -23.78 -55.40 24.63
N PRO A 301 -23.30 -54.24 25.16
CA PRO A 301 -21.90 -54.00 25.54
C PRO A 301 -21.59 -54.25 27.03
N GLU A 302 -20.29 -54.33 27.35
CA GLU A 302 -19.59 -54.20 28.66
C GLU A 302 -18.28 -55.00 28.52
N ASN A 303 -17.09 -54.70 29.07
CA ASN A 303 -16.63 -53.84 30.16
C ASN A 303 -15.10 -53.63 30.02
N LEU A 304 -14.62 -52.54 30.61
CA LEU A 304 -13.36 -52.34 31.37
C LEU A 304 -12.23 -53.40 31.28
N ASN A 305 -11.02 -52.97 30.88
CA ASN A 305 -9.74 -53.02 31.63
C ASN A 305 -8.59 -52.65 30.69
N GLU A 306 -7.81 -51.60 30.98
CA GLU A 306 -6.54 -51.61 31.73
C GLU A 306 -5.43 -52.49 31.09
N GLY A 307 -4.35 -51.82 30.71
CA GLY A 307 -3.12 -52.34 30.10
C GLY A 307 -2.33 -51.22 29.43
#